data_AF-A0A5S3TM21-F1
#
_entry.id   AF-A0A5S3TM21-F1
#
_cell.length_a   1.000
_cell.length_b   1.000
_cell.length_c   1.000
_cell.angle_alpha   90.00
_cell.angle_beta   90.00
_cell.angle_gamma   90.00
#
_symmetry.space_group_name_H-M   'P 1'
#
loop_
_entity.id
_entity.type
_entity.pdbx_description
1 polymer ?
#
loop_
_entity_poly.entity_id
_entity_poly.type
_entity_poly.pdbx_seq_one_letter_code
_entity_poly.pdbx_strand_id
1 'polypeptide(L)'
;MENIILFCLIVGVGSTIALDVWGVLVKTITKIPPTDWGIVGRWLIGITSGNFVLDQSNKNAPSLIEKATGWVFHYLVGIAYAALILLIYGVGFIENPTVMPTVIVGVILSTLAGLGILMPGLGGGFFARLIPNKFQTYAYIIVAHIIFAIAQFGFAVWFSR
;
A
#
# COMPACT_ATOMS: atom_id res chain seq x y z
N MET A 1 21.28 5.65 -12.84
CA MET A 1 21.03 5.29 -11.43
C MET A 1 20.31 6.41 -10.68
N GLU A 2 20.77 7.66 -10.79
CA GLU A 2 20.12 8.83 -10.17
C GLU A 2 18.64 8.99 -10.61
N ASN A 3 18.36 8.92 -11.92
CA ASN A 3 16.99 8.97 -12.45
C ASN A 3 16.09 7.83 -11.93
N ILE A 4 16.66 6.66 -11.60
CA ILE A 4 15.90 5.51 -11.09
C ILE A 4 15.45 5.78 -9.65
N ILE A 5 16.37 6.23 -8.79
CA ILE A 5 16.08 6.53 -7.39
C ILE A 5 15.05 7.67 -7.31
N LEU A 6 15.27 8.74 -8.07
CA LEU A 6 14.37 9.89 -8.08
C LEU A 6 12.98 9.51 -8.60
N PHE A 7 12.89 8.71 -9.68
CA PHE A 7 11.63 8.17 -10.18
C PHE A 7 10.91 7.36 -9.08
N CYS A 8 11.58 6.42 -8.43
CA CYS A 8 10.95 5.57 -7.42
C CYS A 8 10.45 6.39 -6.21
N LEU A 9 11.21 7.41 -5.81
CA LEU A 9 10.81 8.32 -4.74
C LEU A 9 9.59 9.15 -5.15
N ILE A 10 9.64 9.86 -6.28
CA ILE A 10 8.54 10.74 -6.72
C ILE A 10 7.27 9.94 -6.98
N VAL A 11 7.39 8.87 -7.77
CA VAL A 11 6.24 8.07 -8.20
C VAL A 11 5.67 7.27 -7.03
N GLY A 12 6.52 6.64 -6.23
CA GLY A 12 6.09 5.83 -5.08
C GLY A 12 5.54 6.67 -3.93
N VAL A 13 6.21 7.76 -3.54
CA VAL A 13 5.70 8.66 -2.49
C VAL A 13 4.43 9.38 -2.96
N GLY A 14 4.42 9.87 -4.20
CA GLY A 14 3.26 10.59 -4.77
C GLY A 14 2.02 9.72 -4.86
N SER A 15 2.14 8.47 -5.33
CA SER A 15 1.02 7.53 -5.38
C SER A 15 0.53 7.14 -3.99
N THR A 16 1.44 7.01 -3.02
CA THR A 16 1.13 6.72 -1.61
C THR A 16 0.34 7.87 -0.96
N ILE A 17 0.76 9.13 -1.19
CA ILE A 17 0.02 10.31 -0.72
C ILE A 17 -1.39 10.36 -1.31
N ALA A 18 -1.54 10.07 -2.60
CA ALA A 18 -2.86 10.04 -3.24
C ALA A 18 -3.78 8.99 -2.61
N LEU A 19 -3.24 7.83 -2.24
CA LEU A 19 -3.95 6.78 -1.53
C LEU A 19 -4.34 7.22 -0.10
N ASP A 20 -3.47 7.93 0.61
CA ASP A 20 -3.78 8.46 1.95
C ASP A 20 -4.91 9.50 1.90
N VAL A 21 -4.85 10.41 0.91
CA VAL A 21 -5.92 11.40 0.65
C VAL A 21 -7.22 10.67 0.33
N TRP A 22 -7.19 9.64 -0.51
CA TRP A 22 -8.36 8.80 -0.77
C TRP A 22 -8.93 8.17 0.49
N GLY A 23 -8.09 7.62 1.37
CA GLY A 23 -8.50 7.07 2.66
C GLY A 23 -9.23 8.09 3.53
N VAL A 24 -8.73 9.34 3.59
CA VAL A 24 -9.38 10.45 4.30
C VAL A 24 -10.73 10.81 3.68
N LEU A 25 -10.83 10.86 2.35
CA LEU A 25 -12.08 11.13 1.64
C LEU A 25 -13.12 10.05 1.91
N VAL A 26 -12.76 8.78 1.79
CA VAL A 26 -13.65 7.65 2.07
C VAL A 26 -14.15 7.70 3.50
N LYS A 27 -13.27 7.95 4.48
CA LYS A 27 -13.66 8.13 5.89
C LYS A 27 -14.66 9.26 6.06
N THR A 28 -14.42 10.39 5.40
CA THR A 28 -15.26 11.58 5.53
C THR A 28 -16.67 11.32 5.00
N ILE A 29 -16.78 10.66 3.84
CA ILE A 29 -18.03 10.40 3.13
C ILE A 29 -18.79 9.20 3.71
N THR A 30 -18.10 8.10 4.01
CA THR A 30 -18.72 6.80 4.32
C THR A 30 -18.58 6.37 5.79
N LYS A 31 -17.79 7.11 6.59
CA LYS A 31 -17.41 6.77 7.98
C LYS A 31 -16.60 5.47 8.14
N ILE A 32 -16.23 4.81 7.05
CA ILE A 32 -15.31 3.67 7.07
C ILE A 32 -13.90 4.21 7.40
N PRO A 33 -13.27 3.77 8.51
CA PRO A 33 -11.93 4.24 8.85
C PRO A 33 -10.91 3.74 7.82
N PRO A 34 -9.87 4.53 7.51
CA PRO A 34 -8.75 4.05 6.73
C PRO A 34 -7.94 3.03 7.53
N THR A 35 -7.02 2.35 6.86
CA THR A 35 -6.01 1.51 7.50
C THR A 35 -5.28 2.29 8.60
N ASP A 36 -5.22 1.73 9.80
CA ASP A 36 -4.41 2.29 10.89
C ASP A 36 -2.97 1.79 10.73
N TRP A 37 -2.11 2.66 10.21
CA TRP A 37 -0.69 2.34 10.04
C TRP A 37 0.00 2.05 11.39
N GLY A 38 -0.46 2.58 12.52
CA GLY A 38 0.06 2.19 13.83
C GLY A 38 -0.19 0.72 14.16
N ILE A 39 -1.32 0.16 13.74
CA ILE A 39 -1.60 -1.27 13.90
C ILE A 39 -0.70 -2.10 12.98
N VAL A 40 -0.42 -1.63 11.76
CA VAL A 40 0.56 -2.27 10.87
C VAL A 40 1.96 -2.26 11.50
N GLY A 41 2.37 -1.16 12.11
CA GLY A 41 3.65 -1.10 12.82
C GLY A 41 3.71 -1.99 14.06
N ARG A 42 2.62 -2.13 14.82
CA ARG A 42 2.53 -3.14 15.90
C ARG A 42 2.74 -4.55 15.36
N TRP A 43 2.12 -4.88 14.23
CA TRP A 43 2.31 -6.17 13.58
C TRP A 43 3.77 -6.37 13.14
N LEU A 44 4.40 -5.36 12.54
CA LEU A 44 5.81 -5.43 12.11
C LEU A 44 6.78 -5.63 13.29
N ILE A 45 6.55 -4.95 14.41
CA ILE A 45 7.33 -5.15 15.65
C ILE A 45 7.03 -6.53 16.25
N GLY A 46 5.79 -7.02 16.16
CA GLY A 46 5.44 -8.38 16.56
C GLY A 46 6.24 -9.44 15.80
N ILE A 47 6.45 -9.25 14.49
CA ILE A 47 7.21 -10.17 13.64
C ILE A 47 8.64 -10.36 14.16
N THR A 48 9.32 -9.30 14.62
CA THR A 48 10.70 -9.40 15.15
C THR A 48 10.77 -10.23 16.44
N SER A 49 9.63 -10.43 17.09
CA SER A 49 9.47 -11.25 18.30
C SER A 49 8.84 -12.63 18.02
N GLY A 50 8.74 -13.05 16.75
CA GLY A 50 8.15 -14.33 16.34
C GLY A 50 6.63 -14.35 16.22
N ASN A 51 5.96 -13.22 16.45
CA ASN A 51 4.50 -13.10 16.29
C ASN A 51 4.15 -12.69 14.86
N PHE A 52 4.05 -13.67 13.97
CA PHE A 52 3.74 -13.44 12.54
C PHE A 52 2.31 -12.95 12.29
N VAL A 53 1.40 -13.21 13.23
CA VAL A 53 0.02 -12.74 13.23
C VAL A 53 -0.16 -11.78 14.39
N LEU A 54 -0.77 -10.62 14.12
CA LEU A 54 -1.07 -9.60 15.10
C LEU A 54 -1.95 -10.16 16.22
N ASP A 55 -1.50 -10.01 17.47
CA ASP A 55 -2.33 -10.30 18.63
C ASP A 55 -3.45 -9.25 18.76
N GLN A 56 -4.68 -9.71 18.51
CA GLN A 56 -5.88 -8.86 18.59
C GLN A 56 -6.38 -8.63 20.02
N SER A 57 -5.80 -9.29 21.03
CA SER A 57 -6.15 -9.09 22.44
C SER A 57 -5.68 -7.73 22.97
N ASN A 58 -4.57 -7.22 22.44
CA ASN A 58 -4.04 -5.90 22.79
C ASN A 58 -4.88 -4.78 22.16
N LYS A 59 -5.75 -4.17 22.97
CA LYS A 59 -6.62 -3.04 22.57
C LYS A 59 -6.01 -1.67 22.83
N ASN A 60 -4.77 -1.58 23.32
CA ASN A 60 -4.13 -0.30 23.58
C ASN A 60 -3.87 0.45 22.27
N ALA A 61 -4.01 1.77 22.30
CA ALA A 61 -3.67 2.62 21.16
C ALA A 61 -2.21 2.38 20.71
N PRO A 62 -1.90 2.46 19.40
CA PRO A 62 -0.53 2.34 18.94
C PRO A 62 0.39 3.40 19.56
N SER A 63 1.54 2.96 20.06
CA SER A 63 2.63 3.81 20.53
C SER A 63 3.21 4.66 19.39
N LEU A 64 4.01 5.68 19.74
CA LEU A 64 4.67 6.52 18.74
C LEU A 64 5.59 5.70 17.81
N ILE A 65 6.31 4.73 18.36
CA ILE A 65 7.21 3.86 17.60
C ILE A 65 6.39 2.99 16.64
N GLU A 66 5.30 2.36 17.12
CA GLU A 66 4.40 1.57 16.26
C GLU A 66 3.85 2.41 15.10
N LYS A 67 3.40 3.66 15.37
CA LYS A 67 2.96 4.57 14.31
C LYS A 67 4.07 4.89 13.32
N ALA A 68 5.25 5.27 13.80
CA ALA A 68 6.37 5.61 12.94
C ALA A 68 6.80 4.42 12.05
N THR A 69 6.92 3.22 12.63
CA THR A 69 7.27 1.99 11.91
C THR A 69 6.26 1.69 10.81
N GLY A 70 4.96 1.78 11.11
CA GLY A 70 3.92 1.51 10.12
C GLY A 70 3.88 2.52 8.98
N TRP A 71 4.02 3.82 9.28
CA TRP A 71 4.10 4.86 8.26
C TRP A 71 5.33 4.72 7.38
N VAL A 72 6.51 4.46 7.97
CA VAL A 72 7.74 4.21 7.19
C VAL A 72 7.54 3.00 6.27
N PHE A 73 6.99 1.90 6.79
CA PHE A 73 6.72 0.72 5.99
C PHE A 73 5.76 1.00 4.83
N HIS A 74 4.67 1.74 5.07
CA HIS A 74 3.70 2.14 4.05
C HIS A 74 4.36 2.86 2.86
N TYR A 75 5.16 3.89 3.15
CA TYR A 75 5.85 4.65 2.11
C TYR A 75 6.96 3.84 1.42
N LEU A 76 7.66 2.97 2.15
CA LEU A 76 8.64 2.05 1.55
C LEU A 76 7.97 1.06 0.59
N VAL A 77 6.78 0.56 0.91
CA VAL A 77 6.01 -0.32 0.01
C VAL A 77 5.58 0.43 -1.25
N GLY A 78 5.13 1.68 -1.14
CA GLY A 78 4.84 2.52 -2.30
C GLY A 78 6.04 2.71 -3.23
N ILE A 79 7.21 3.05 -2.66
CA ILE A 79 8.48 3.16 -3.38
C ILE A 79 8.86 1.81 -4.02
N ALA A 80 8.68 0.71 -3.30
CA ALA A 80 8.97 -0.63 -3.81
C ALA A 80 8.08 -0.99 -5.01
N TYR A 81 6.81 -0.59 -5.05
CA TYR A 81 5.96 -0.80 -6.22
C TYR A 81 6.41 0.01 -7.44
N ALA A 82 6.88 1.26 -7.26
CA ALA A 82 7.49 2.03 -8.35
C ALA A 82 8.76 1.34 -8.87
N ALA A 83 9.62 0.85 -7.98
CA ALA A 83 10.80 0.07 -8.36
C ALA A 83 10.43 -1.24 -9.07
N LEU A 84 9.37 -1.92 -8.62
CA LEU A 84 8.90 -3.17 -9.20
C LEU A 84 8.44 -3.02 -10.65
N ILE A 85 7.85 -1.86 -11.02
CA ILE A 85 7.56 -1.53 -12.42
C ILE A 85 8.86 -1.58 -13.25
N LEU A 86 9.91 -0.92 -12.79
CA LEU A 86 11.18 -0.86 -13.51
C LEU A 86 11.88 -2.22 -13.58
N LEU A 87 11.75 -3.03 -12.53
CA LEU A 87 12.30 -4.38 -12.49
C LEU A 87 11.62 -5.33 -13.48
N ILE A 88 10.30 -5.24 -13.63
CA ILE A 88 9.52 -6.15 -14.49
C ILE A 88 9.51 -5.66 -15.95
N TYR A 89 9.36 -4.35 -16.16
CA TYR A 89 9.11 -3.76 -17.49
C TYR A 89 10.30 -2.94 -18.04
N GLY A 90 11.39 -2.86 -17.28
CA GLY A 90 12.63 -2.20 -17.68
C GLY A 90 12.65 -0.69 -17.40
N VAL A 91 13.86 -0.14 -17.36
CA VAL A 91 14.09 1.29 -17.06
C VAL A 91 13.57 2.24 -18.14
N GLY A 92 13.33 1.75 -19.37
CA GLY A 92 12.71 2.53 -20.46
C GLY A 92 11.29 2.99 -20.13
N PHE A 93 10.62 2.40 -19.13
CA PHE A 93 9.34 2.88 -18.61
C PHE A 93 9.42 4.32 -18.07
N ILE A 94 10.58 4.74 -17.56
CA ILE A 94 10.79 6.11 -17.07
C ILE A 94 10.57 7.13 -18.19
N GLU A 95 11.02 6.83 -19.40
CA GLU A 95 10.94 7.74 -20.55
C GLU A 95 9.61 7.61 -21.29
N ASN A 96 9.05 6.39 -21.34
CA ASN A 96 7.80 6.10 -22.03
C ASN A 96 6.84 5.31 -21.12
N PRO A 97 6.24 5.97 -20.11
CA PRO A 97 5.32 5.30 -19.20
C PRO A 97 4.05 4.86 -19.94
N THR A 98 3.64 3.61 -19.71
CA THR A 98 2.41 3.03 -20.24
C THR A 98 1.47 2.62 -19.10
N VAL A 99 0.18 2.45 -19.40
CA VAL A 99 -0.84 2.14 -18.39
C VAL A 99 -0.71 0.71 -17.85
N MET A 100 -0.34 -0.26 -18.70
CA MET A 100 -0.39 -1.68 -18.33
C MET A 100 0.52 -2.04 -17.13
N PRO A 101 1.79 -1.58 -17.05
CA PRO A 101 2.65 -1.83 -15.90
C PRO A 101 2.08 -1.31 -14.57
N THR A 102 1.45 -0.13 -14.57
CA THR A 102 0.88 0.44 -13.34
C THR A 102 -0.40 -0.27 -12.92
N VAL A 103 -1.18 -0.82 -13.86
CA VAL A 103 -2.33 -1.68 -13.54
C VAL A 103 -1.87 -3.00 -12.94
N ILE A 104 -0.91 -3.69 -13.56
CA ILE A 104 -0.41 -4.98 -13.06
C ILE A 104 0.21 -4.80 -11.66
N VAL A 105 1.11 -3.84 -11.49
CA VAL A 105 1.78 -3.65 -10.20
C VAL A 105 0.87 -2.97 -9.19
N GLY A 106 0.25 -1.85 -9.56
CA GLY A 106 -0.50 -0.97 -8.67
C GLY A 106 -1.90 -1.45 -8.34
N VAL A 107 -2.52 -2.33 -9.15
CA VAL A 107 -3.82 -2.96 -8.85
C VAL A 107 -3.67 -4.42 -8.50
N ILE A 108 -3.09 -5.24 -9.40
CA ILE A 108 -3.12 -6.70 -9.24
C ILE A 108 -2.17 -7.14 -8.13
N LEU A 109 -0.87 -6.87 -8.28
CA LEU A 109 0.15 -7.33 -7.32
C LEU A 109 -0.05 -6.70 -5.94
N SER A 110 -0.38 -5.42 -5.87
CA SER A 110 -0.65 -4.72 -4.62
C SER A 110 -1.89 -5.26 -3.88
N THR A 111 -2.98 -5.55 -4.60
CA THR A 111 -4.18 -6.18 -4.01
C THR A 111 -3.86 -7.59 -3.52
N LEU A 112 -3.11 -8.38 -4.29
CA LEU A 112 -2.68 -9.72 -3.87
C LEU A 112 -1.77 -9.67 -2.65
N ALA A 113 -0.84 -8.72 -2.57
CA ALA A 113 -0.01 -8.51 -1.38
C ALA A 113 -0.86 -8.09 -0.17
N GLY A 114 -1.81 -7.18 -0.37
CA GLY A 114 -2.74 -6.76 0.68
C GLY A 114 -3.58 -7.93 1.22
N LEU A 115 -4.17 -8.74 0.35
CA LEU A 115 -5.05 -9.86 0.74
C LEU A 115 -4.29 -11.12 1.17
N GLY A 116 -3.11 -11.37 0.62
CA GLY A 116 -2.32 -12.58 0.83
C GLY A 116 -1.24 -12.46 1.90
N ILE A 117 -0.78 -11.25 2.23
CA ILE A 117 0.29 -11.00 3.21
C ILE A 117 -0.23 -10.14 4.36
N LEU A 118 -0.70 -8.93 4.06
CA LEU A 118 -1.07 -7.97 5.10
C LEU A 118 -2.32 -8.43 5.86
N MET A 119 -3.37 -8.83 5.15
CA MET A 119 -4.63 -9.29 5.74
C MET A 119 -4.45 -10.49 6.70
N PRO A 120 -3.75 -11.59 6.33
CA PRO A 120 -3.46 -12.66 7.28
C PRO A 120 -2.56 -12.19 8.43
N GLY A 121 -1.56 -11.35 8.15
CA GLY A 121 -0.69 -10.76 9.19
C GLY A 121 -1.46 -9.97 10.24
N LEU A 122 -2.49 -9.22 9.83
CA LEU A 122 -3.36 -8.45 10.74
C LEU A 122 -4.47 -9.30 11.41
N GLY A 123 -4.50 -10.61 11.18
CA GLY A 123 -5.50 -11.53 11.75
C GLY A 123 -6.83 -11.59 10.98
N GLY A 124 -6.92 -10.97 9.80
CA GLY A 124 -8.08 -11.09 8.90
C GLY A 124 -8.15 -12.43 8.15
N GLY A 125 -7.10 -13.24 8.25
CA GLY A 125 -6.93 -14.51 7.55
C GLY A 125 -6.60 -14.35 6.07
N PHE A 126 -6.19 -15.46 5.44
CA PHE A 126 -5.86 -15.48 4.01
C PHE A 126 -7.05 -15.01 3.17
N PHE A 127 -6.84 -13.99 2.34
CA PHE A 127 -7.90 -13.33 1.56
C PHE A 127 -9.11 -12.90 2.41
N ALA A 128 -8.86 -12.29 3.57
CA ALA A 128 -9.91 -11.72 4.44
C ALA A 128 -10.98 -12.74 4.89
N ARG A 129 -10.67 -14.05 4.90
CA ARG A 129 -11.64 -15.11 5.22
C ARG A 129 -12.31 -14.95 6.59
N LEU A 130 -11.62 -14.34 7.56
CA LEU A 130 -12.10 -14.11 8.93
C LEU A 130 -12.78 -12.75 9.11
N ILE A 131 -12.82 -11.90 8.07
CA ILE A 131 -13.50 -10.61 8.13
C ILE A 131 -15.02 -10.81 7.91
N PRO A 132 -15.88 -10.21 8.75
CA PRO A 132 -17.34 -10.35 8.63
C PRO A 132 -17.90 -9.82 7.29
N ASN A 133 -17.53 -8.60 6.89
CA ASN A 133 -18.05 -7.97 5.66
C ASN A 133 -17.05 -8.02 4.50
N LYS A 134 -16.89 -9.20 3.90
CA LYS A 134 -15.89 -9.46 2.85
C LYS A 134 -16.08 -8.60 1.61
N PHE A 135 -17.32 -8.42 1.15
CA PHE A 135 -17.60 -7.66 -0.08
C PHE A 135 -17.16 -6.20 0.07
N GLN A 136 -17.50 -5.57 1.19
CA GLN A 136 -17.07 -4.20 1.48
C GLN A 136 -15.55 -4.09 1.58
N THR A 137 -14.88 -5.06 2.23
CA THR A 137 -13.41 -5.10 2.31
C THR A 137 -12.77 -5.22 0.93
N TYR A 138 -13.26 -6.11 0.08
CA TYR A 138 -12.72 -6.25 -1.29
C TYR A 138 -12.96 -5.00 -2.12
N ALA A 139 -14.16 -4.42 -2.09
CA ALA A 139 -14.47 -3.19 -2.80
C ALA A 139 -13.55 -2.04 -2.33
N TYR A 140 -13.38 -1.87 -1.02
CA TYR A 140 -12.49 -0.86 -0.46
C TYR A 140 -11.04 -1.05 -0.93
N ILE A 141 -10.50 -2.26 -0.82
CA ILE A 141 -9.11 -2.58 -1.20
C ILE A 141 -8.91 -2.39 -2.70
N ILE A 142 -9.80 -2.90 -3.55
CA ILE A 142 -9.65 -2.81 -5.01
C ILE A 142 -9.73 -1.35 -5.46
N VAL A 143 -10.70 -0.58 -4.98
CA VAL A 143 -10.83 0.84 -5.35
C VAL A 143 -9.62 1.64 -4.86
N ALA A 144 -9.15 1.41 -3.63
CA ALA A 144 -7.94 2.02 -3.12
C ALA A 144 -6.73 1.76 -4.04
N HIS A 145 -6.53 0.52 -4.48
CA HIS A 145 -5.42 0.17 -5.37
C HIS A 145 -5.60 0.69 -6.80
N ILE A 146 -6.83 0.85 -7.30
CA ILE A 146 -7.10 1.56 -8.55
C ILE A 146 -6.66 3.03 -8.44
N ILE A 147 -7.01 3.72 -7.35
CA ILE A 147 -6.59 5.11 -7.11
C ILE A 147 -5.06 5.20 -7.03
N PHE A 148 -4.43 4.28 -6.30
CA PHE A 148 -2.97 4.18 -6.23
C PHE A 148 -2.35 3.99 -7.63
N ALA A 149 -2.86 3.08 -8.45
CA ALA A 149 -2.36 2.84 -9.81
C ALA A 149 -2.55 4.02 -10.75
N ILE A 150 -3.69 4.72 -10.67
CA ILE A 150 -3.94 5.95 -11.43
C ILE A 150 -2.93 7.03 -11.04
N ALA A 151 -2.72 7.25 -9.75
CA ALA A 151 -1.74 8.21 -9.27
C ALA A 151 -0.31 7.81 -9.69
N GLN A 152 0.02 6.52 -9.57
CA GLN A 152 1.33 6.00 -9.97
C GLN A 152 1.61 6.23 -11.46
N PHE A 153 0.61 6.04 -12.33
CA PHE A 153 0.72 6.39 -13.75
C PHE A 153 0.84 7.89 -13.97
N GLY A 154 0.01 8.69 -13.29
CA GLY A 154 0.03 10.16 -13.40
C GLY A 154 1.38 10.76 -13.03
N PHE A 155 1.97 10.33 -11.91
CA PHE A 155 3.32 10.77 -11.50
C PHE A 155 4.41 10.26 -12.43
N ALA A 156 4.29 9.05 -12.99
CA ALA A 156 5.25 8.55 -13.98
C ALA A 156 5.24 9.39 -15.26
N VAL A 157 4.04 9.72 -15.79
CA VAL A 157 3.88 10.61 -16.95
C VAL A 157 4.35 12.02 -16.67
N TRP A 158 4.17 12.51 -15.44
CA TRP A 158 4.67 13.83 -15.04
C TRP A 158 6.20 13.85 -14.96
N PHE A 159 6.81 12.80 -14.41
CA PHE A 159 8.26 12.66 -14.30
C PHE A 159 8.96 12.51 -15.65
N SER A 160 8.28 11.89 -16.64
CA SER A 160 8.84 11.63 -17.98
C SER A 160 8.83 12.85 -18.91
N ARG A 161 8.36 14.01 -18.44
CA ARG A 161 8.31 15.27 -19.20
C ARG A 161 9.49 16.17 -18.83
#